data_AF-A0A7L3NJP0-F1
#
_entry.id   AF-A0A7L3NJP0-F1
#
_cell.length_a   1.000
_cell.length_b   1.000
_cell.length_c   1.000
_cell.angle_alpha   90.00
_cell.angle_beta   90.00
_cell.angle_gamma   90.00
#
_symmetry.space_group_name_H-M   'P 1'
#
loop_
_entity.id
_entity.type
_entity.pdbx_description
1 polymer ?
#
loop_
_entity_poly.entity_id
_entity_poly.type
_entity_poly.pdbx_seq_one_letter_code
_entity_poly.pdbx_strand_id
1 'polypeptide(L)'
;PTERGLTTDALALYDWAKARSGNSSILFWGHSLGTGVATNTARKLQEERGVQVGAVILESPYTNIREAAANIPVALIYRQFPGFEYLFLDSLALNNMFFSSDE
;
A
#
# COMPACT_ATOMS: atom_id res chain seq x y z
N PRO A 1 0.54 10.88 -6.42
CA PRO A 1 1.57 9.85 -6.13
C PRO A 1 1.31 8.61 -7.00
N THR A 2 2.35 7.94 -7.53
CA THR A 2 2.16 6.75 -8.38
C THR A 2 2.57 5.49 -7.63
N GLU A 3 1.97 4.35 -7.97
CA GLU A 3 2.32 3.04 -7.41
C GLU A 3 3.80 2.72 -7.57
N ARG A 4 4.34 2.95 -8.78
CA ARG A 4 5.76 2.75 -9.07
C ARG A 4 6.64 3.65 -8.21
N GLY A 5 6.25 4.90 -8.02
CA GLY A 5 6.97 5.84 -7.16
C GLY A 5 7.00 5.36 -5.71
N LEU A 6 5.83 5.05 -5.14
CA LEU A 6 5.72 4.55 -3.76
C LEU A 6 6.53 3.26 -3.55
N THR A 7 6.54 2.38 -4.55
CA THR A 7 7.32 1.14 -4.49
C THR A 7 8.82 1.40 -4.54
N THR A 8 9.29 2.32 -5.39
CA THR A 8 10.69 2.74 -5.44
C THR A 8 11.12 3.36 -4.10
N ASP A 9 10.29 4.22 -3.53
CA ASP A 9 10.57 4.86 -2.24
C ASP A 9 10.66 3.82 -1.12
N ALA A 10 9.75 2.84 -1.10
CA ALA A 10 9.75 1.76 -0.13
C ALA A 10 10.98 0.85 -0.25
N LEU A 11 11.45 0.55 -1.47
CA LEU A 11 12.69 -0.19 -1.71
C LEU A 11 13.92 0.60 -1.23
N ALA A 12 13.97 1.90 -1.49
CA ALA A 12 15.06 2.75 -0.99
C ALA A 12 15.08 2.80 0.55
N LEU A 13 13.91 2.84 1.18
CA LEU A 13 13.80 2.79 2.64
C LEU A 13 14.25 1.44 3.20
N TYR A 14 13.89 0.34 2.53
CA TYR A 14 14.38 -1.00 2.89
C TYR A 14 15.90 -1.07 2.84
N ASP A 15 16.53 -0.60 1.76
CA ASP A 15 17.99 -0.61 1.62
C ASP A 15 18.67 0.25 2.70
N TRP A 16 18.10 1.41 2.99
CA TRP A 16 18.57 2.29 4.07
C TRP A 16 18.49 1.60 5.45
N ALA A 17 17.37 0.93 5.73
CA ALA A 17 17.16 0.24 7.00
C ALA A 17 18.07 -1.00 7.12
N LYS A 18 18.22 -1.78 6.04
CA LYS A 18 19.00 -3.02 6.04
C LYS A 18 20.48 -2.77 6.28
N ALA A 19 21.02 -1.68 5.71
CA ALA A 19 22.38 -1.25 5.98
C ALA A 19 22.65 -0.92 7.46
N ARG A 20 21.61 -0.71 8.27
CA ARG A 20 21.69 -0.31 9.68
C ARG A 20 21.15 -1.36 10.65
N SER A 21 20.49 -2.41 10.16
CA SER A 21 19.85 -3.43 11.00
C SER A 21 20.78 -4.60 11.36
N GLY A 22 21.96 -4.68 10.72
CA GLY A 22 22.89 -5.80 10.89
C GLY A 22 22.22 -7.14 10.56
N ASN A 23 22.30 -8.08 11.50
CA ASN A 23 21.66 -9.40 11.39
C ASN A 23 20.16 -9.39 11.71
N SER A 24 19.59 -8.25 12.10
CA SER A 24 18.16 -8.16 12.40
C SER A 24 17.33 -8.25 11.11
N SER A 25 16.22 -8.98 11.20
CA SER A 25 15.21 -9.05 10.15
C SER A 25 14.44 -7.74 10.04
N ILE A 26 14.08 -7.36 8.82
CA ILE A 26 13.18 -6.24 8.55
C ILE A 26 11.76 -6.78 8.37
N LEU A 27 10.81 -6.12 9.02
CA LEU A 27 9.39 -6.39 8.90
C LEU A 27 8.73 -5.22 8.18
N PHE A 28 7.78 -5.52 7.31
CA PHE A 28 6.93 -4.49 6.72
C PHE A 28 5.63 -4.42 7.50
N TRP A 29 5.21 -3.21 7.87
CA TRP A 29 3.89 -2.96 8.43
C TRP A 29 3.20 -1.93 7.54
N GLY A 30 2.12 -2.35 6.90
CA GLY A 30 1.28 -1.49 6.09
C GLY A 30 -0.02 -1.20 6.81
N HIS A 31 -0.46 0.05 6.78
CA HIS A 31 -1.79 0.47 7.24
C HIS A 31 -2.55 1.11 6.08
N SER A 32 -3.84 0.77 5.90
CA SER A 32 -4.68 1.33 4.83
C SER A 32 -4.03 1.12 3.45
N LEU A 33 -3.88 2.16 2.62
CA LEU A 33 -3.16 2.09 1.33
C LEU A 33 -1.74 1.50 1.48
N GLY A 34 -1.10 1.71 2.63
CA GLY A 34 0.21 1.18 2.94
C GLY A 34 0.28 -0.34 2.92
N THR A 35 -0.85 -1.06 3.03
CA THR A 35 -0.86 -2.53 2.88
C THR A 35 -0.47 -2.96 1.47
N GLY A 36 -1.00 -2.28 0.44
CA GLY A 36 -0.62 -2.55 -0.95
C GLY A 36 0.84 -2.21 -1.25
N VAL A 37 1.35 -1.13 -0.66
CA VAL A 37 2.77 -0.76 -0.78
C VAL A 37 3.65 -1.80 -0.09
N ALA A 38 3.28 -2.24 1.12
CA ALA A 38 4.03 -3.23 1.88
C ALA A 38 4.09 -4.59 1.16
N THR A 39 2.96 -5.08 0.64
CA THR A 39 2.92 -6.36 -0.09
C THR A 39 3.67 -6.29 -1.41
N ASN A 40 3.48 -5.23 -2.20
CA ASN A 40 4.19 -5.08 -3.48
C ASN A 40 5.70 -4.96 -3.30
N THR A 41 6.15 -4.25 -2.25
CA THR A 41 7.58 -4.13 -1.93
C THR A 41 8.16 -5.48 -1.51
N ALA A 42 7.47 -6.23 -0.65
CA ALA A 42 7.89 -7.57 -0.25
C ALA A 42 7.99 -8.53 -1.44
N ARG A 43 6.99 -8.51 -2.34
CA ARG A 43 6.99 -9.30 -3.59
C ARG A 43 8.18 -8.95 -4.47
N LYS A 44 8.44 -7.65 -4.72
CA LYS A 44 9.60 -7.22 -5.52
C LYS A 44 10.94 -7.61 -4.92
N LEU A 45 11.10 -7.50 -3.61
CA LEU A 45 12.33 -7.94 -2.93
C LEU A 45 12.57 -9.44 -3.15
N GLN A 46 11.51 -10.25 -3.12
CA GLN A 46 11.60 -11.68 -3.40
C GLN A 46 11.90 -11.97 -4.87
N GLU A 47 11.12 -11.43 -5.80
CA GLU A 47 11.23 -11.70 -7.24
C GLU A 47 12.52 -11.14 -7.86
N GLU A 48 12.87 -9.89 -7.56
CA GLU A 48 14.00 -9.20 -8.21
C GLU A 48 15.33 -9.43 -7.48
N ARG A 49 15.30 -9.69 -6.17
CA ARG A 49 16.51 -9.75 -5.33
C ARG A 49 16.67 -11.05 -4.55
N GLY A 50 15.70 -11.97 -4.59
CA GLY A 50 15.74 -13.22 -3.83
C GLY A 50 15.70 -13.02 -2.31
N VAL A 51 15.27 -11.84 -1.85
CA VAL A 51 15.24 -11.48 -0.43
C VAL A 51 13.89 -11.86 0.17
N GLN A 52 13.91 -12.78 1.13
CA GLN A 52 12.72 -13.09 1.93
C GLN A 52 12.61 -12.14 3.12
N VAL A 53 11.50 -11.40 3.20
CA VAL A 53 11.20 -10.52 4.33
C VAL A 53 10.77 -11.33 5.55
N GLY A 54 11.06 -10.84 6.76
CA GLY A 54 10.79 -11.59 7.99
C GLY A 54 9.29 -11.73 8.30
N ALA A 55 8.53 -10.66 8.06
CA ALA A 55 7.07 -10.67 8.11
C ALA A 55 6.50 -9.45 7.36
N VAL A 56 5.23 -9.57 6.96
CA VAL A 56 4.41 -8.46 6.49
C VAL A 56 3.15 -8.40 7.36
N ILE A 57 2.94 -7.29 8.05
CA ILE A 57 1.78 -7.03 8.89
C ILE A 57 0.85 -6.09 8.12
N LEU A 58 -0.40 -6.52 7.92
CA LEU A 58 -1.40 -5.76 7.21
C LEU A 58 -2.46 -5.28 8.21
N GLU A 59 -2.46 -3.99 8.50
CA GLU A 59 -3.41 -3.37 9.40
C GLU A 59 -4.49 -2.63 8.61
N SER A 60 -5.75 -2.92 8.93
CA SER A 60 -6.92 -2.37 8.21
C SER A 60 -6.73 -2.41 6.69
N PRO A 61 -6.39 -3.59 6.12
CA PRO A 61 -6.00 -3.70 4.72
C PRO A 61 -7.12 -3.26 3.79
N TYR A 62 -6.72 -2.56 2.73
CA TYR A 62 -7.57 -2.34 1.58
C TYR A 62 -7.46 -3.58 0.69
N THR A 63 -8.56 -4.29 0.49
CA THR A 63 -8.73 -5.36 -0.51
C THR A 63 -9.11 -4.78 -1.86
N ASN A 64 -9.92 -3.72 -1.87
CA ASN A 64 -10.37 -3.02 -3.08
C ASN A 64 -10.74 -1.56 -2.74
N ILE A 65 -10.23 -0.58 -3.49
CA ILE A 65 -10.62 0.85 -3.37
C ILE A 65 -12.15 1.05 -3.42
N ARG A 66 -12.86 0.18 -4.15
CA ARG A 66 -14.33 0.16 -4.26
C ARG A 66 -15.02 -0.35 -2.99
N GLU A 67 -14.41 -1.24 -2.22
CA GLU A 67 -14.97 -1.75 -0.97
C GLU A 67 -14.74 -0.78 0.20
N ALA A 68 -13.59 -0.11 0.22
CA ALA A 68 -13.27 0.89 1.24
C ALA A 68 -14.17 2.13 1.17
N ALA A 69 -14.58 2.57 -0.02
CA ALA A 69 -15.53 3.67 -0.16
C ALA A 69 -16.95 3.33 0.35
N ALA A 70 -17.30 2.04 0.43
CA ALA A 70 -18.60 1.60 0.90
C ALA A 70 -18.71 1.56 2.44
N ASN A 71 -17.59 1.43 3.17
CA ASN A 71 -17.61 1.04 4.60
C ASN A 71 -16.87 1.97 5.57
N ILE A 72 -16.33 3.11 5.13
CA ILE A 72 -15.71 4.08 6.05
C ILE A 72 -16.83 4.91 6.74
N PRO A 73 -16.92 4.94 8.09
CA PRO A 73 -17.95 5.71 8.80
C PRO A 73 -17.91 7.21 8.51
N VAL A 74 -16.71 7.75 8.25
CA VAL A 74 -16.52 9.14 7.80
C VAL A 74 -17.06 9.35 6.38
N ALA A 75 -16.92 8.38 5.47
CA ALA A 75 -17.46 8.47 4.12
C ALA A 75 -19.00 8.51 4.12
N LEU A 76 -19.66 7.83 5.07
CA LEU A 76 -21.11 7.88 5.23
C LEU A 76 -21.64 9.28 5.56
N ILE A 77 -20.88 10.07 6.33
CA ILE A 77 -21.24 11.46 6.68
C ILE A 77 -21.13 12.37 5.45
N TYR A 78 -20.15 12.15 4.59
CA TYR A 78 -19.90 12.97 3.40
C TYR A 78 -20.60 12.48 2.12
N ARG A 79 -21.29 11.33 2.17
CA ARG A 79 -22.01 10.71 1.04
C ARG A 79 -23.10 11.60 0.42
N GLN A 80 -23.62 12.57 1.17
CA GLN A 80 -24.63 13.52 0.69
C GLN A 80 -24.05 14.71 -0.10
N PHE A 81 -22.72 14.90 -0.11
CA PHE A 81 -22.11 16.01 -0.85
C PHE A 81 -21.87 15.63 -2.33
N PRO A 82 -22.32 16.47 -3.29
CA PRO A 82 -22.04 16.24 -4.70
C PRO A 82 -20.53 16.32 -4.99
N GLY A 83 -19.97 15.28 -5.63
CA GLY A 83 -18.54 15.21 -6.00
C GLY A 83 -17.64 14.35 -5.10
N PHE A 84 -18.19 13.70 -4.07
CA PHE A 84 -17.45 12.80 -3.17
C PHE A 84 -16.78 11.61 -3.90
N GLU A 85 -17.47 11.01 -4.88
CA GLU A 85 -16.90 9.93 -5.70
C GLU A 85 -15.66 10.41 -6.51
N TYR A 86 -15.71 11.62 -7.07
CA TYR A 86 -14.61 12.18 -7.85
C TYR A 86 -13.34 12.47 -7.00
N LEU A 87 -13.53 13.03 -5.81
CA LEU A 87 -12.42 13.42 -4.92
C LEU A 87 -11.67 12.24 -4.30
N PHE A 88 -12.32 11.08 -4.14
CA PHE A 88 -11.73 9.94 -3.44
C PHE A 88 -11.57 8.68 -4.29
N LEU A 89 -12.52 8.35 -5.16
CA LEU A 89 -12.46 7.15 -6.01
C LEU A 89 -11.71 7.41 -7.31
N ASP A 90 -12.00 8.51 -8.00
CA ASP A 90 -11.34 8.83 -9.27
C ASP A 90 -9.89 9.30 -9.05
N SER A 91 -9.59 9.92 -7.92
CA SER A 91 -8.23 10.41 -7.63
C SER A 91 -7.19 9.28 -7.51
N LEU A 92 -7.58 8.11 -7.01
CA LEU A 92 -6.68 6.95 -6.89
C LEU A 92 -6.58 6.17 -8.21
N ALA A 93 -7.69 6.05 -8.95
CA ALA A 93 -7.73 5.45 -10.28
C ALA A 93 -6.97 6.29 -11.33
N LEU A 94 -7.09 7.62 -11.28
CA LEU A 94 -6.37 8.58 -12.13
C LEU A 94 -4.85 8.58 -11.87
N ASN A 95 -4.40 8.12 -10.69
CA ASN A 95 -2.99 8.00 -10.34
C ASN A 95 -2.40 6.60 -10.65
N ASN A 96 -3.14 5.74 -11.36
CA ASN A 96 -2.68 4.43 -11.81
C ASN A 96 -2.25 3.51 -10.64
N MET A 97 -2.92 3.62 -9.49
CA MET A 97 -2.63 2.79 -8.31
C MET A 97 -3.55 1.57 -8.29
N PHE A 98 -3.08 0.48 -8.88
CA PHE A 98 -3.78 -0.80 -8.92
C PHE A 98 -3.04 -1.78 -8.02
N PHE A 99 -3.21 -1.63 -6.71
CA PHE A 99 -2.74 -2.62 -5.75
C PHE A 99 -3.72 -3.80 -5.73
N SER A 100 -3.71 -4.62 -6.78
CA SER A 100 -4.49 -5.86 -6.85
C SER A 100 -3.90 -6.86 -5.85
N SER A 101 -4.55 -7.04 -4.69
CA SER A 101 -4.14 -8.02 -3.67
C SER A 101 -4.61 -9.45 -3.97
N ASP A 102 -5.37 -9.65 -5.04
CA ASP A 102 -6.16 -10.86 -5.32
C ASP A 102 -5.58 -11.71 -6.47
N GLU A 103 -4.37 -11.39 -6.96
CA GLU A 103 -3.58 -12.19 -7.92
C GLU A 103 -2.21 -12.54 -7.34
#